data_AF-A0A2J7PVT9-F1
#
_entry.id   AF-A0A2J7PVT9-F1
#
_cell.length_a   1.000
_cell.length_b   1.000
_cell.length_c   1.000
_cell.angle_alpha   90.00
_cell.angle_beta   90.00
_cell.angle_gamma   90.00
#
_symmetry.space_group_name_H-M   'P 1'
#
loop_
_entity.id
_entity.type
_entity.pdbx_description
1 polymer ?
#
loop_
_entity_poly.entity_id
_entity_poly.type
_entity_poly.pdbx_seq_one_letter_code
_entity_poly.pdbx_strand_id
1 'polypeptide(L)'
;LKNVYGDDAVDRSSVSRWARRLSGESGHANIRDPPRTGRPQPAQTPDNVQRVGLKEMSVQLGNDKASVCRIFKHLGLKRVCARWVPRMLTDAHKETRKLCAVNSWHSMRIVEMIFLREM
;
A
#
# COMPACT_ATOMS: atom_id res chain seq x y z
N LEU A 1 30.06 26.84 28.45
CA LEU A 1 29.87 25.60 27.67
C LEU A 1 31.18 25.09 27.10
N LYS A 2 31.93 25.89 26.33
CA LYS A 2 33.23 25.49 25.76
C LYS A 2 34.24 24.98 26.80
N ASN A 3 34.27 25.57 28.00
CA ASN A 3 35.17 25.10 29.08
C ASN A 3 34.82 23.71 29.64
N VAL A 4 33.61 23.20 29.40
CA VAL A 4 33.14 21.89 29.91
C VAL A 4 32.99 20.86 28.78
N TYR A 5 32.51 21.31 27.61
CA TYR A 5 32.17 20.45 26.47
C TYR A 5 33.11 20.62 25.26
N GLY A 6 34.13 21.49 25.36
CA GLY A 6 35.10 21.70 24.29
C GLY A 6 34.45 22.10 22.97
N ASP A 7 34.83 21.43 21.89
CA ASP A 7 34.36 21.71 20.53
C ASP A 7 32.96 21.15 20.24
N ASP A 8 32.45 20.24 21.07
CA ASP A 8 31.06 19.74 20.98
C ASP A 8 30.05 20.72 21.61
N ALA A 9 30.53 21.86 22.14
CA ALA A 9 29.68 22.89 22.71
C ALA A 9 28.84 23.57 21.62
N VAL A 10 27.52 23.63 21.85
CA VAL A 10 26.62 24.43 21.03
C VAL A 10 27.02 25.91 21.02
N ASP A 11 26.80 26.56 19.87
CA ASP A 11 27.17 27.94 19.66
C ASP A 11 26.31 28.91 20.51
N ARG A 12 26.84 30.10 20.80
CA ARG A 12 26.17 31.10 21.65
C ARG A 12 24.83 31.58 21.08
N SER A 13 24.66 31.61 19.76
CA SER A 13 23.41 32.03 19.11
C SER A 13 22.31 31.01 19.34
N SER A 14 22.64 29.71 19.28
CA SER A 14 21.72 28.64 19.64
C SER A 14 21.30 28.77 21.11
N VAL A 15 22.24 28.89 22.04
CA VAL A 15 21.92 29.07 23.47
C VAL A 15 21.01 30.27 23.70
N SER A 16 21.29 31.41 23.08
CA SER A 16 20.46 32.63 23.19
C SER A 16 19.04 32.41 22.64
N ARG A 17 18.90 31.67 21.53
CA ARG A 17 17.60 31.32 20.94
C ARG A 17 16.77 30.44 21.87
N TRP A 18 17.41 29.44 22.49
CA TRP A 18 16.78 28.56 23.47
C TRP A 18 16.37 29.32 24.73
N ALA A 19 17.22 30.20 25.26
CA ALA A 19 16.91 31.03 26.42
C ALA A 19 15.67 31.92 26.19
N ARG A 20 15.59 32.58 25.03
CA ARG A 20 14.41 33.40 24.65
C ARG A 20 13.13 32.57 24.50
N ARG A 21 13.25 31.34 23.99
CA ARG A 21 12.10 30.43 23.84
C ARG A 21 11.56 29.96 25.20
N LEU A 22 12.46 29.74 26.16
CA LEU A 22 12.11 29.35 27.53
C LEU A 22 11.57 30.52 28.37
N SER A 23 12.05 31.74 28.13
CA SER A 23 11.68 32.94 28.90
C SER A 23 10.41 33.66 28.40
N GLY A 24 9.72 33.15 27.37
CA GLY A 24 8.50 33.76 26.83
C GLY A 24 7.25 33.48 27.69
N GLU A 25 6.20 34.31 27.54
CA GLU A 25 4.96 34.29 28.35
C GLU A 25 4.23 32.94 28.42
N SER A 26 4.42 32.05 27.44
CA SER A 26 3.81 30.71 27.41
C SER A 26 4.68 29.60 28.00
N GLY A 27 5.92 29.89 28.45
CA GLY A 27 6.80 28.93 29.10
C GLY A 27 6.98 27.64 28.30
N HIS A 28 7.51 27.72 27.07
CA HIS A 28 7.70 26.54 26.23
C HIS A 28 8.83 25.63 26.75
N ALA A 29 8.54 24.84 27.79
CA ALA A 29 9.44 23.85 28.40
C ALA A 29 9.61 22.56 27.57
N ASN A 30 8.98 22.47 26.40
CA ASN A 30 9.12 21.29 25.55
C ASN A 30 10.48 21.29 24.84
N ILE A 31 11.35 20.37 25.26
CA ILE A 31 12.69 20.16 24.70
C ILE A 31 12.63 19.47 23.32
N ARG A 32 11.50 18.84 22.97
CA ARG A 32 11.35 18.13 21.69
C ARG A 32 11.18 19.11 20.53
N ASP A 33 11.78 18.76 19.39
CA ASP A 33 11.54 19.46 18.13
C ASP A 33 10.06 19.33 17.70
N PRO A 34 9.45 20.39 17.17
CA PRO A 34 8.12 20.32 16.59
C PRO A 34 8.12 19.42 15.34
N PRO A 35 6.95 18.90 14.93
CA PRO A 35 6.83 18.11 13.70
C PRO A 35 7.41 18.89 12.53
N ARG A 36 8.43 18.34 11.88
CA ARG A 36 9.01 18.93 10.67
C ARG A 36 8.03 18.70 9.53
N THR A 37 7.62 19.75 8.83
CA THR A 37 6.87 19.62 7.59
C THR A 37 7.78 18.98 6.54
N GLY A 38 7.54 17.70 6.23
CA GLY A 38 8.20 17.00 5.14
C GLY A 38 7.67 17.42 3.77
N ARG A 39 8.23 16.83 2.69
CA ARG A 39 7.72 17.02 1.33
C ARG A 39 6.23 16.62 1.28
N PRO A 40 5.33 17.46 0.72
CA PRO A 40 3.91 17.13 0.66
C PRO A 40 3.68 15.83 -0.11
N GLN A 41 2.80 14.97 0.40
CA GLN A 41 2.39 13.75 -0.28
C GLN A 41 1.52 14.11 -1.49
N PRO A 42 1.83 13.61 -2.71
CA PRO A 42 0.94 13.78 -3.84
C PRO A 42 -0.36 12.99 -3.61
N ALA A 43 -1.48 13.65 -3.90
CA ALA A 43 -2.83 13.15 -3.70
C ALA A 43 -3.04 11.79 -4.41
N GLN A 44 -3.62 10.85 -3.67
CA GLN A 44 -4.01 9.54 -4.16
C GLN A 44 -5.38 9.65 -4.83
N THR A 45 -5.48 9.28 -6.11
CA THR A 45 -6.76 9.05 -6.79
C THR A 45 -6.90 7.57 -7.18
N PRO A 46 -8.11 7.01 -7.12
CA PRO A 46 -8.39 5.60 -7.43
C PRO A 46 -8.14 5.23 -8.91
N ASP A 47 -7.91 6.22 -9.77
CA ASP A 47 -7.68 6.06 -11.21
C ASP A 47 -6.34 5.36 -11.55
N ASN A 48 -5.40 5.35 -10.60
CA ASN A 48 -4.05 4.82 -10.82
C ASN A 48 -3.92 3.28 -10.65
N VAL A 49 -5.02 2.55 -10.42
CA VAL A 49 -5.00 1.11 -10.12
C VAL A 49 -5.22 0.26 -11.38
N GLN A 50 -4.44 0.51 -12.44
CA GLN A 50 -4.42 -0.36 -13.63
C GLN A 50 -3.27 -1.37 -13.59
N ARG A 51 -3.49 -2.53 -14.21
CA ARG A 51 -2.51 -3.62 -14.40
C ARG A 51 -1.37 -3.16 -15.30
N VAL A 52 -0.42 -2.45 -14.73
CA VAL A 52 0.65 -1.79 -15.47
C VAL A 52 2.00 -2.19 -14.83
N GLY A 53 3.02 -2.44 -15.65
CA GLY A 53 4.35 -2.78 -15.16
C GLY A 53 4.99 -1.59 -14.42
N LEU A 54 5.92 -1.85 -13.48
CA LEU A 54 6.60 -0.80 -12.70
C LEU A 54 7.22 0.32 -13.55
N LYS A 55 7.73 0.01 -14.74
CA LYS A 55 8.31 0.98 -15.68
C LYS A 55 7.22 1.84 -16.32
N GLU A 56 6.16 1.22 -16.78
CA GLU A 56 5.05 1.89 -17.42
C GLU A 56 4.31 2.79 -16.43
N MET A 57 4.10 2.33 -15.19
CA MET A 57 3.58 3.17 -14.10
C MET A 57 4.54 4.31 -13.74
N SER A 58 5.84 4.07 -13.74
CA SER A 58 6.84 5.13 -13.49
C SER A 58 6.74 6.24 -14.53
N VAL A 59 6.56 5.89 -15.81
CA VAL A 59 6.34 6.86 -16.90
C VAL A 59 4.99 7.56 -16.75
N GLN A 60 3.90 6.81 -16.58
CA GLN A 60 2.55 7.36 -16.47
C GLN A 60 2.39 8.30 -15.26
N LEU A 61 2.98 7.94 -14.12
CA LEU A 61 2.88 8.71 -12.88
C LEU A 61 3.95 9.79 -12.75
N GLY A 62 4.89 9.89 -13.70
CA GLY A 62 6.05 10.80 -13.61
C GLY A 62 6.95 10.55 -12.39
N ASN A 63 6.87 9.37 -11.80
CA ASN A 63 7.58 8.99 -10.57
C ASN A 63 8.75 8.08 -10.90
N ASP A 64 9.80 8.11 -10.09
CA ASP A 64 10.86 7.12 -10.20
C ASP A 64 10.36 5.72 -9.82
N LYS A 65 10.99 4.70 -10.39
CA LYS A 65 10.63 3.29 -10.18
C LYS A 65 10.67 2.87 -8.70
N ALA A 66 11.59 3.43 -7.89
CA ALA A 66 11.70 3.09 -6.48
C ALA A 66 10.54 3.68 -5.67
N SER A 67 10.04 4.86 -6.04
CA SER A 67 8.83 5.45 -5.48
C SER A 67 7.59 4.61 -5.79
N VAL A 68 7.42 4.13 -7.03
CA VAL A 68 6.32 3.21 -7.37
C VAL A 68 6.41 1.90 -6.57
N CYS A 69 7.62 1.32 -6.45
CA CYS A 69 7.83 0.13 -5.61
C CYS A 69 7.46 0.37 -4.13
N ARG A 70 7.79 1.54 -3.57
CA ARG A 70 7.44 1.91 -2.19
C ARG A 70 5.93 2.03 -2.01
N ILE A 71 5.25 2.67 -2.95
CA ILE A 71 3.78 2.78 -2.95
C ILE A 71 3.15 1.37 -2.92
N PHE A 72 3.63 0.46 -3.77
CA PHE A 72 3.15 -0.93 -3.79
C PHE A 72 3.30 -1.63 -2.44
N LYS A 73 4.46 -1.46 -1.78
CA LYS A 73 4.69 -2.01 -0.44
C LYS A 73 3.76 -1.41 0.60
N HIS A 74 3.57 -0.08 0.60
CA HIS A 74 2.67 0.60 1.54
C HIS A 74 1.20 0.20 1.36
N LEU A 75 0.79 -0.07 0.12
CA LEU A 75 -0.56 -0.56 -0.20
C LEU A 75 -0.73 -2.07 0.04
N GLY A 76 0.31 -2.79 0.49
CA GLY A 76 0.28 -4.24 0.65
C GLY A 76 0.15 -5.01 -0.67
N LEU A 77 0.43 -4.36 -1.80
CA LEU A 77 0.35 -4.98 -3.12
C LEU A 77 1.62 -5.78 -3.41
N LYS A 78 1.43 -7.05 -3.79
CA LYS A 78 2.50 -7.94 -4.22
C LYS A 78 2.43 -8.21 -5.71
N ARG A 79 3.59 -8.42 -6.34
CA ARG A 79 3.63 -8.95 -7.71
C ARG A 79 3.13 -10.39 -7.68
N VAL A 80 2.17 -10.69 -8.55
CA VAL A 80 1.67 -12.05 -8.79
C VAL A 80 1.93 -12.41 -10.24
N CYS A 81 2.36 -13.65 -10.47
CA CYS A 81 2.45 -14.21 -11.82
C CYS A 81 1.06 -14.69 -12.25
N ALA A 82 0.73 -14.55 -13.53
CA ALA A 82 -0.47 -15.16 -14.08
C ALA A 82 -0.39 -16.69 -13.96
N ARG A 83 -1.51 -17.35 -13.68
CA ARG A 83 -1.59 -18.82 -13.68
C ARG A 83 -1.70 -19.32 -15.11
N TRP A 84 -1.03 -20.43 -15.41
CA TRP A 84 -1.11 -21.06 -16.73
C TRP A 84 -2.53 -21.51 -17.03
N VAL A 85 -3.01 -21.21 -18.24
CA VAL A 85 -4.31 -21.61 -18.74
C VAL A 85 -4.08 -22.52 -19.96
N PRO A 86 -4.53 -23.79 -19.94
CA PRO A 86 -4.21 -24.75 -21.00
C PRO A 86 -4.62 -24.35 -22.41
N ARG A 87 -5.70 -23.58 -22.51
CA ARG A 87 -6.32 -23.20 -23.77
C ARG A 87 -7.19 -21.97 -23.59
N MET A 88 -7.22 -21.12 -24.60
CA MET A 88 -8.20 -20.04 -24.72
C MET A 88 -9.58 -20.60 -25.09
N LEU A 89 -10.58 -20.35 -24.25
CA LEU A 89 -11.95 -20.79 -24.47
C LEU A 89 -12.74 -19.72 -25.24
N THR A 90 -13.44 -20.14 -26.29
CA THR A 90 -14.48 -19.31 -26.92
C THR A 90 -15.71 -19.24 -26.01
N ASP A 91 -16.60 -18.28 -26.26
CA ASP A 91 -17.78 -18.10 -25.43
C ASP A 91 -18.70 -19.33 -25.46
N ALA A 92 -18.86 -19.98 -26.61
CA ALA A 92 -19.57 -21.26 -26.72
C ALA A 92 -18.98 -22.33 -25.77
N HIS A 93 -17.65 -22.48 -25.70
CA HIS A 93 -17.03 -23.44 -24.78
C HIS A 93 -17.25 -23.10 -23.31
N LYS A 94 -17.37 -21.82 -22.96
CA LYS A 94 -17.65 -21.38 -21.59
C LYS A 94 -19.09 -21.73 -21.22
N GLU A 95 -20.04 -21.47 -22.11
CA GLU A 95 -21.45 -21.80 -21.89
C GLU A 95 -21.66 -23.31 -21.73
N THR A 96 -21.08 -24.14 -22.60
CA THR A 96 -21.13 -25.59 -22.43
C THR A 96 -20.56 -26.03 -21.08
N ARG A 97 -19.41 -25.47 -20.66
CA ARG A 97 -18.82 -25.80 -19.35
C ARG A 97 -19.73 -25.43 -18.18
N LYS A 98 -20.37 -24.25 -18.22
CA LYS A 98 -21.34 -23.84 -17.19
C LYS A 98 -22.51 -24.82 -17.12
N LEU A 99 -23.10 -25.18 -18.26
CA LEU A 99 -24.21 -26.13 -18.32
C LEU A 99 -23.82 -27.51 -17.77
N CYS A 100 -22.67 -28.06 -18.17
CA CYS A 100 -22.19 -29.33 -17.63
C CYS A 100 -21.97 -29.27 -16.12
N ALA A 101 -21.42 -28.16 -15.60
CA ALA A 101 -21.25 -27.97 -14.16
C ALA A 101 -22.61 -27.92 -13.44
N VAL A 102 -23.58 -27.16 -13.94
CA VAL A 102 -24.91 -27.05 -13.32
C VAL A 102 -25.65 -28.39 -13.36
N ASN A 103 -25.59 -29.10 -14.48
CA ASN A 103 -26.28 -30.39 -14.65
C ASN A 103 -25.67 -31.48 -13.75
N SER A 104 -24.33 -31.53 -13.64
CA SER A 104 -23.66 -32.46 -12.73
C SER A 104 -24.02 -32.17 -11.26
N TRP A 105 -24.09 -30.90 -10.87
CA TRP A 105 -24.54 -30.50 -9.53
C TRP A 105 -25.99 -30.90 -9.24
N HIS A 106 -26.92 -30.65 -10.16
CA HIS A 106 -28.32 -31.04 -9.97
C HIS A 106 -28.49 -32.56 -9.92
N SER A 107 -27.77 -33.29 -10.78
CA SER A 107 -27.77 -34.75 -10.77
C SER A 107 -27.26 -35.31 -9.45
N MET A 108 -26.13 -34.81 -8.93
CA MET A 108 -25.61 -35.20 -7.60
C MET A 108 -26.62 -34.94 -6.48
N ARG A 109 -27.28 -33.77 -6.46
CA ARG A 109 -28.30 -33.46 -5.43
C ARG A 109 -29.54 -34.33 -5.53
N ILE A 110 -29.97 -34.67 -6.75
CA ILE A 110 -31.11 -35.57 -6.97
C ILE A 110 -30.76 -36.99 -6.48
N VAL A 111 -29.55 -37.48 -6.79
CA VAL A 111 -29.09 -38.79 -6.31
C VAL A 111 -28.99 -38.81 -4.78
N GLU A 112 -28.45 -37.77 -4.14
CA GLU A 112 -28.46 -37.65 -2.67
C GLU A 112 -29.88 -37.61 -2.10
N MET A 113 -30.80 -36.84 -2.71
CA MET A 113 -32.18 -36.73 -2.23
C MET A 113 -32.97 -38.02 -2.40
N ILE A 114 -32.74 -38.79 -3.47
CA ILE A 114 -33.36 -40.10 -3.67
C ILE A 114 -32.80 -41.09 -2.64
N PHE A 115 -31.48 -41.13 -2.48
CA PHE A 115 -30.82 -42.02 -1.52
C PHE A 115 -31.23 -41.77 -0.06
N LEU A 116 -31.44 -40.50 0.33
CA LEU A 116 -31.93 -40.13 1.66
C LEU A 116 -33.44 -40.34 1.87
N ARG A 117 -34.20 -40.63 0.80
CA ARG A 117 -35.66 -40.85 0.86
C ARG A 117 -36.03 -42.33 0.90
N GLU A 118 -35.10 -43.21 0.53
CA GLU A 118 -35.27 -44.67 0.56
C GLU A 118 -34.61 -45.35 1.78
N MET A 119 -34.14 -44.57 2.77
CA MET A 119 -33.76 -45.04 4.12
C MET A 119 -34.72 -44.48 5.17
#